data_AF-A0A285MW18-F1
#
_entry.id   AF-A0A285MW18-F1
#
_cell.length_a   1.000
_cell.length_b   1.000
_cell.length_c   1.000
_cell.angle_alpha   90.00
_cell.angle_beta   90.00
_cell.angle_gamma   90.00
#
_symmetry.space_group_name_H-M   'P 1'
#
loop_
_entity.id
_entity.type
_entity.pdbx_description
1 polymer ?
#
loop_
_entity_poly.entity_id
_entity_poly.type
_entity_poly.pdbx_seq_one_letter_code
_entity_poly.pdbx_strand_id
1 'polypeptide(L)'
;MEGSFSLIRKGLQKDVLYKGLKAKYINYSLYFGFAAIIMGLVLSTLVPMVLALICTTVLIAIIFLILLFYSRTYGANGFVKKLADSHKPKAIKISNSYENLLLWKNR
;
A
#
# COMPACT_ATOMS: atom_id res chain seq x y z
N MET A 1 -5.41 -0.68 49.88
CA MET A 1 -5.83 0.23 48.81
C MET A 1 -5.89 -0.58 47.53
N GLU A 2 -7.09 -1.01 47.15
CA GLU A 2 -7.33 -1.76 45.92
C GLU A 2 -7.10 -0.83 44.73
N GLY A 3 -6.08 -1.14 43.92
CA GLY A 3 -5.71 -0.34 42.75
C GLY A 3 -6.81 -0.43 41.69
N SER A 4 -7.63 0.61 41.58
CA SER A 4 -8.64 0.72 40.53
C SER A 4 -7.95 0.97 39.19
N PHE A 5 -7.78 -0.08 38.38
CA PHE A 5 -7.26 0.04 37.03
C PHE A 5 -8.36 0.59 36.10
N SER A 6 -8.17 1.80 35.59
CA SER A 6 -9.03 2.35 34.54
C SER A 6 -8.59 1.81 33.18
N LEU A 7 -9.50 1.13 32.47
CA LEU A 7 -9.28 0.71 31.09
C LEU A 7 -9.23 1.96 30.20
N ILE A 8 -8.02 2.40 29.85
CA ILE A 8 -7.84 3.41 28.82
C ILE A 8 -8.34 2.81 27.52
N ARG A 9 -9.53 3.24 27.07
CA ARG A 9 -10.03 2.91 25.73
C ARG A 9 -9.15 3.64 24.72
N LYS A 10 -8.08 2.98 24.27
CA LYS A 10 -7.29 3.46 23.14
C LYS A 10 -8.24 3.50 21.94
N GLY A 11 -8.65 4.70 21.53
CA GLY A 11 -9.30 4.91 20.25
C GLY A 11 -8.29 4.51 19.19
N LEU A 12 -8.36 3.27 18.69
CA LEU A 12 -7.62 2.90 17.50
C LEU A 12 -8.12 3.81 16.38
N GLN A 13 -7.29 4.79 16.01
CA GLN A 13 -7.54 5.65 14.88
C GLN A 13 -7.77 4.76 13.66
N LYS A 14 -9.02 4.71 13.20
CA LYS A 14 -9.42 3.85 12.10
C LYS A 14 -8.66 4.29 10.85
N ASP A 15 -7.97 3.36 10.19
CA ASP A 15 -7.27 3.65 8.94
C ASP A 15 -8.23 4.32 7.94
N VAL A 16 -7.84 5.46 7.39
CA VAL A 16 -8.60 6.12 6.32
C VAL A 16 -8.47 5.28 5.05
N LEU A 17 -9.61 4.82 4.54
CA LEU A 17 -9.75 3.94 3.39
C LEU A 17 -10.60 4.64 2.31
N TYR A 18 -10.14 4.63 1.06
CA TYR A 18 -10.92 5.05 -0.10
C TYR A 18 -11.04 3.87 -1.07
N LYS A 19 -12.26 3.36 -1.32
CA LYS A 19 -12.50 2.18 -2.17
C LYS A 19 -11.61 0.95 -1.85
N GLY A 20 -11.21 0.76 -0.59
CA GLY A 20 -10.30 -0.31 -0.16
C GLY A 20 -8.80 -0.03 -0.37
N LEU A 21 -8.45 1.12 -0.96
CA LEU A 21 -7.10 1.66 -0.92
C LEU A 21 -6.85 2.33 0.43
N LYS A 22 -5.78 1.91 1.11
CA LYS A 22 -5.31 2.62 2.30
C LYS A 22 -4.67 3.95 1.90
N ALA A 23 -4.78 4.97 2.75
CA ALA A 23 -4.28 6.33 2.49
C ALA A 23 -2.85 6.39 1.91
N LYS A 24 -1.95 5.51 2.37
CA LYS A 24 -0.57 5.43 1.85
C LYS A 24 -0.49 5.06 0.36
N TYR A 25 -1.33 4.14 -0.12
CA TYR A 25 -1.39 3.75 -1.53
C TYR A 25 -2.07 4.80 -2.40
N ILE A 26 -3.00 5.57 -1.83
CA ILE A 26 -3.57 6.74 -2.51
C ILE A 26 -2.44 7.74 -2.78
N ASN A 27 -1.61 8.03 -1.78
CA ASN A 27 -0.48 8.93 -1.94
C ASN A 27 0.50 8.43 -3.01
N TYR A 28 0.81 7.14 -3.03
CA TYR A 28 1.62 6.55 -4.10
C TYR A 28 0.97 6.68 -5.48
N SER A 29 -0.34 6.46 -5.60
CA SER A 29 -1.04 6.63 -6.88
C SER A 29 -0.98 8.07 -7.39
N LEU A 30 -1.01 9.05 -6.50
CA LEU A 30 -0.83 10.46 -6.86
C LEU A 30 0.59 10.70 -7.37
N TYR A 31 1.63 10.33 -6.61
CA TYR A 31 3.02 10.53 -7.04
C TYR A 31 3.32 9.86 -8.38
N PHE A 32 2.95 8.57 -8.53
CA PHE A 32 3.17 7.85 -9.78
C PHE A 32 2.29 8.35 -10.92
N GLY A 33 1.05 8.76 -10.64
CA GLY A 33 0.15 9.36 -11.63
C GLY A 33 0.72 10.68 -12.16
N PHE A 34 1.20 11.57 -11.29
CA PHE A 34 1.88 12.79 -11.69
C PHE A 34 3.14 12.51 -12.51
N ALA A 35 3.98 11.56 -12.08
CA ALA A 35 5.17 11.16 -12.83
C ALA A 35 4.82 10.61 -14.22
N ALA A 36 3.78 9.78 -14.33
CA ALA A 36 3.29 9.24 -15.60
C ALA A 36 2.78 10.32 -16.55
N ILE A 37 2.09 11.34 -16.03
CA ILE A 37 1.62 12.49 -16.83
C ILE A 37 2.82 13.28 -17.38
N ILE A 38 3.82 13.57 -16.54
CA ILE A 38 5.04 14.29 -16.96
C ILE A 38 5.77 13.48 -18.04
N MET A 39 5.94 12.17 -17.81
CA MET A 39 6.56 11.26 -18.78
C MET A 39 5.79 11.23 -20.10
N GLY A 40 4.45 11.26 -20.02
CA GLY A 40 3.57 11.35 -21.17
C GLY A 40 3.71 12.61 -21.99
N LEU A 41 3.86 13.74 -21.30
CA LEU A 41 4.07 15.03 -21.93
C LEU A 41 5.41 15.07 -22.68
N VAL A 42 6.46 14.51 -22.08
CA VAL A 42 7.76 14.32 -22.75
C VAL A 42 7.61 13.38 -23.95
N LEU A 43 6.91 12.25 -23.80
CA LEU A 43 6.71 11.28 -24.88
C LEU A 43 5.95 11.89 -26.07
N SER A 44 5.03 12.83 -25.82
CA SER A 44 4.29 13.55 -26.86
C SER A 44 5.17 14.43 -27.76
N THR A 45 6.43 14.69 -27.38
CA THR A 45 7.39 15.40 -28.25
C THR A 45 8.01 14.49 -29.32
N LEU A 46 7.96 13.17 -29.11
CA LEU A 46 8.58 12.17 -29.99
C LEU A 46 7.56 11.41 -30.84
N VAL A 47 6.33 11.29 -30.35
CA VAL A 47 5.28 10.43 -30.91
C VAL A 47 3.99 11.26 -31.07
N PRO A 48 3.11 10.94 -32.04
CA PRO A 48 1.82 11.60 -32.15
C PRO A 48 1.07 11.67 -30.82
N MET A 49 0.53 12.85 -30.51
CA MET A 49 -0.07 13.16 -29.21
C MET A 49 -1.13 12.15 -28.77
N VAL A 50 -1.95 11.67 -29.71
CA VAL A 50 -2.99 10.66 -29.44
C VAL A 50 -2.39 9.36 -28.93
N LEU A 51 -1.28 8.90 -29.53
CA LEU A 51 -0.60 7.67 -29.12
C LEU A 51 0.05 7.84 -27.74
N ALA A 52 0.68 9.00 -27.49
CA ALA A 52 1.26 9.30 -26.19
C ALA A 52 0.18 9.34 -25.08
N LEU A 53 -0.99 9.91 -25.39
CA LEU A 53 -2.12 9.97 -24.45
C LEU A 53 -2.73 8.59 -24.16
N ILE A 54 -2.87 7.73 -25.16
CA ILE A 54 -3.32 6.33 -24.96
C ILE A 54 -2.30 5.58 -24.08
N CYS A 55 -1.02 5.67 -24.42
CA CYS A 55 0.06 4.99 -23.70
C CYS A 55 0.09 5.39 -22.22
N THR A 56 -0.04 6.69 -21.94
CA THR A 56 0.00 7.23 -20.58
C THR A 56 -1.25 6.88 -19.78
N THR A 57 -2.42 6.90 -20.42
CA THR A 57 -3.68 6.46 -19.79
C THR A 57 -3.61 4.98 -19.39
N VAL A 58 -3.10 4.12 -20.29
CA VAL A 58 -2.88 2.69 -20.00
C VAL A 58 -1.86 2.51 -18.87
N LEU A 59 -0.76 3.27 -18.89
CA LEU A 59 0.27 3.21 -17.84
C LEU A 59 -0.31 3.57 -16.46
N ILE A 60 -1.09 4.65 -16.37
CA ILE A 60 -1.75 5.08 -15.13
C ILE A 60 -2.73 4.00 -14.65
N ALA A 61 -3.52 3.41 -15.55
CA ALA A 61 -4.44 2.33 -15.20
C ALA A 61 -3.70 1.10 -14.65
N ILE A 62 -2.61 0.69 -15.28
CA ILE A 62 -1.78 -0.44 -14.81
C ILE A 62 -1.20 -0.15 -13.41
N ILE A 63 -0.62 1.04 -13.21
CA ILE A 63 -0.09 1.46 -11.91
C ILE A 63 -1.17 1.40 -10.84
N PHE A 64 -2.37 1.93 -11.15
CA PHE A 64 -3.50 1.90 -10.22
C PHE A 64 -3.93 0.48 -9.85
N LEU A 65 -4.02 -0.43 -10.83
CA LEU A 65 -4.36 -1.83 -10.59
C LEU A 65 -3.32 -2.54 -9.72
N ILE A 66 -2.03 -2.31 -9.97
CA ILE A 66 -0.93 -2.86 -9.15
C ILE A 66 -1.04 -2.35 -7.71
N LEU A 67 -1.25 -1.05 -7.52
CA LEU A 67 -1.39 -0.45 -6.18
C LEU A 67 -2.63 -0.99 -5.45
N LEU A 68 -3.73 -1.25 -6.16
CA LEU A 68 -4.93 -1.84 -5.60
C LEU A 68 -4.67 -3.28 -5.14
N PHE A 69 -4.00 -4.09 -5.96
CA PHE A 69 -3.56 -5.43 -5.58
C PHE A 69 -2.65 -5.41 -4.36
N TYR A 70 -1.66 -4.52 -4.32
CA TYR A 70 -0.75 -4.38 -3.19
C TYR A 70 -1.47 -3.90 -1.92
N SER A 71 -2.39 -2.95 -2.04
CA SER A 71 -3.18 -2.45 -0.91
C SER A 71 -4.02 -3.57 -0.29
N ARG A 72 -4.63 -4.43 -1.11
CA ARG A 72 -5.42 -5.58 -0.64
C ARG A 72 -4.54 -6.69 -0.05
N THR A 73 -3.43 -7.01 -0.70
CA THR A 73 -2.56 -8.14 -0.32
C THR A 73 -1.72 -7.85 0.92
N TYR A 74 -1.16 -6.64 1.01
CA TYR A 74 -0.15 -6.31 2.01
C TYR A 74 -0.62 -5.27 3.03
N GLY A 75 -1.66 -4.50 2.75
CA GLY A 75 -2.01 -3.34 3.57
C GLY A 75 -0.87 -2.32 3.68
N ALA A 76 -1.00 -1.30 4.53
CA ALA A 76 -0.15 -0.10 4.47
C ALA A 76 1.37 -0.37 4.60
N ASN A 77 1.74 -1.33 5.45
CA ASN A 77 3.15 -1.62 5.75
C ASN A 77 3.55 -3.08 5.47
N GLY A 78 2.66 -3.94 4.97
CA GLY A 78 2.97 -5.36 4.81
C GLY A 78 3.98 -5.64 3.71
N PHE A 79 4.06 -4.82 2.66
CA PHE A 79 5.02 -5.05 1.58
C PHE A 79 6.46 -4.85 2.09
N VAL A 80 6.70 -3.76 2.81
CA VAL A 80 8.00 -3.47 3.42
C VAL A 80 8.37 -4.56 4.43
N LYS A 81 7.41 -5.06 5.22
CA LYS A 81 7.63 -6.17 6.15
C LYS A 81 8.00 -7.46 5.43
N LYS A 82 7.30 -7.82 4.35
CA LYS A 82 7.60 -9.01 3.53
C LYS A 82 8.96 -8.89 2.85
N LEU A 83 9.28 -7.71 2.33
CA LEU A 83 10.57 -7.44 1.71
C LEU A 83 11.70 -7.56 2.73
N ALA A 84 11.55 -6.93 3.89
CA ALA A 84 12.52 -7.03 4.98
C ALA A 84 12.70 -8.48 5.44
N ASP A 85 11.61 -9.26 5.52
CA ASP A 85 11.69 -10.67 5.87
C ASP A 85 12.40 -11.50 4.81
N SER A 86 12.19 -11.20 3.51
CA SER A 86 12.88 -11.87 2.41
C SER A 86 14.41 -11.77 2.52
N HIS A 87 14.93 -10.62 2.95
CA HIS A 87 16.37 -10.35 3.10
C HIS A 87 17.01 -11.00 4.34
N LYS A 88 16.22 -11.59 5.26
CA LYS A 88 16.78 -12.25 6.43
C LYS A 88 17.41 -13.60 6.08
N PRO A 89 18.58 -13.95 6.66
CA PRO A 89 19.13 -15.29 6.54
C PRO A 89 18.17 -16.34 7.11
N LYS A 90 18.14 -17.53 6.47
CA LYS A 90 17.20 -18.62 6.83
C LYS A 90 17.30 -19.03 8.31
N ALA A 91 18.48 -18.91 8.92
CA ALA A 91 18.71 -19.25 10.33
C ALA A 91 17.89 -18.43 11.33
N ILE A 92 17.47 -17.21 10.97
CA ILE A 92 16.66 -16.32 11.84
C ILE A 92 15.23 -16.13 11.30
N LYS A 93 14.85 -16.83 10.23
CA LYS A 93 13.50 -16.77 9.68
C LYS A 93 12.57 -17.59 10.57
N ILE A 94 11.72 -16.88 11.30
CA ILE A 94 10.66 -17.49 12.08
C ILE A 94 9.46 -17.70 11.15
N SER A 95 9.23 -18.95 10.76
CA SER A 95 8.06 -19.38 9.97
C SER A 95 6.82 -19.47 10.87
N ASN A 96 6.30 -18.34 11.33
CA ASN A 96 4.97 -18.30 11.93
C ASN A 96 3.94 -17.93 10.86
N SER A 97 2.85 -18.69 10.78
CA SER A 97 1.71 -18.30 9.92
C SER A 97 1.20 -16.93 10.39
N TYR A 98 1.28 -15.93 9.51
CA TYR A 98 0.84 -14.57 9.80
C TYR A 98 -0.67 -14.49 10.12
N GLU A 99 -1.44 -15.57 9.90
CA GLU A 99 -2.84 -15.68 10.33
C GLU A 99 -3.00 -15.58 11.86
N ASN A 100 -1.98 -15.95 12.64
CA ASN A 100 -2.02 -15.94 14.11
C ASN A 100 -1.22 -14.81 14.76
N LEU A 101 -0.73 -13.84 13.98
CA LEU A 101 -0.11 -12.64 14.55
C LEU A 101 -1.19 -11.72 15.10
N LEU A 102 -1.64 -12.02 16.32
CA LEU A 102 -2.44 -11.18 17.20
C LEU A 102 -3.53 -10.38 16.48
N LEU A 103 -4.42 -11.06 15.77
CA LEU A 103 -5.80 -10.57 15.76
C LEU A 103 -6.26 -10.68 17.21
N TRP A 104 -6.23 -9.56 17.94
CA TRP A 104 -6.82 -9.47 19.27
C TRP A 104 -8.29 -9.83 19.09
N LYS A 105 -8.62 -11.10 19.36
CA LYS A 105 -9.97 -11.62 19.33
C LYS A 105 -10.68 -10.95 20.49
N ASN A 106 -11.30 -9.82 20.17
CA ASN A 106 -12.17 -9.09 21.07
C ASN A 106 -13.31 -10.07 21.41
N ARG A 107 -13.24 -10.68 22.59
CA ARG A 107 -14.39 -11.38 23.18
C ARG A 107 -15.37 -10.33 23.70
#